data_AF-A0AAV4HKM5-F1
#
_entry.id   AF-A0AAV4HKM5-F1
#
_cell.length_a   1.000
_cell.length_b   1.000
_cell.length_c   1.000
_cell.angle_alpha   90.00
_cell.angle_beta   90.00
_cell.angle_gamma   90.00
#
_symmetry.space_group_name_H-M   'P 1'
#
loop_
_entity.id
_entity.type
_entity.pdbx_description
1 polymer ?
#
loop_
_entity_poly.entity_id
_entity_poly.type
_entity_poly.pdbx_seq_one_letter_code
_entity_poly.pdbx_strand_id
1 'polypeptide(L)'
;MRLTCCSSVGSEGYQTFKQDRQDGPKGGVITLVENDIPASEIKVDTGDRAEMIGTELHFKDKNITIYNCHCPPGKEHDLNAMNINDQCSMVGDLNIHSPRWRYENQDARGEDFED
;
A
#
# COMPACT_ATOMS: atom_id res chain seq x y z
N MET A 1 -1.15 17.12 18.93
CA MET A 1 -0.53 16.00 18.20
C MET A 1 -0.93 14.72 18.92
N ARG A 2 -1.75 13.87 18.29
CA ARG A 2 -2.29 12.66 18.92
C ARG A 2 -1.95 11.49 18.01
N LEU A 3 -0.85 10.80 18.33
CA LEU A 3 -0.48 9.54 17.72
C LEU A 3 -1.29 8.45 18.43
N THR A 4 -2.22 7.81 17.73
CA THR A 4 -3.01 6.71 18.30
C THR A 4 -2.41 5.43 17.75
N CYS A 5 -1.70 4.70 18.62
CA CYS A 5 -1.11 3.39 18.35
C CYS A 5 -1.88 2.34 19.17
N CYS A 6 -2.44 1.34 18.49
CA CYS A 6 -2.87 0.02 19.01
C CYS A 6 -3.05 -0.89 17.77
N SER A 7 -2.56 -2.13 17.65
CA SER A 7 -2.00 -3.08 18.63
C SER A 7 -1.26 -4.23 17.88
N SER A 8 -0.09 -4.59 18.43
CA SER A 8 0.66 -5.87 18.34
C SER A 8 1.18 -6.39 17.00
N VAL A 9 2.16 -5.68 16.41
CA VAL A 9 3.40 -6.30 15.89
C VAL A 9 4.52 -5.73 16.76
N GLY A 10 5.49 -6.54 17.20
CA GLY A 10 6.64 -6.04 17.96
C GLY A 10 7.43 -5.06 17.09
N SER A 11 7.17 -3.76 17.26
CA SER A 11 7.69 -2.69 16.41
C SER A 11 8.63 -1.78 17.20
N GLU A 12 9.41 -2.33 18.14
CA GLU A 12 10.46 -1.55 18.78
C GLU A 12 11.40 -1.02 17.69
N GLY A 13 11.50 0.31 17.59
CA GLY A 13 12.27 0.99 16.53
C GLY A 13 11.46 1.43 15.30
N TYR A 14 10.18 1.07 15.18
CA TYR A 14 9.35 1.40 14.02
C TYR A 14 8.02 2.07 14.39
N GLN A 15 7.66 3.09 13.62
CA GLN A 15 6.32 3.63 13.56
C GLN A 15 5.50 2.80 12.57
N THR A 16 4.20 2.65 12.85
CA THR A 16 3.32 1.73 12.12
C THR A 16 2.19 2.52 11.47
N PHE A 17 2.03 2.33 10.16
CA PHE A 17 0.89 2.80 9.38
C PHE A 17 0.13 1.57 8.91
N LYS A 18 -1.16 1.44 9.25
CA LYS A 18 -1.95 0.26 8.87
C LYS A 18 -3.37 0.61 8.50
N GLN A 19 -3.93 -0.18 7.59
CA GLN A 19 -5.37 -0.23 7.33
C GLN A 19 -5.84 -1.64 7.65
N ASP A 20 -6.65 -1.79 8.69
CA ASP A 20 -7.31 -3.06 9.00
C ASP A 20 -8.56 -3.22 8.11
N ARG A 21 -8.86 -4.46 7.70
CA ARG A 21 -10.14 -4.78 7.04
C ARG A 21 -11.28 -4.66 8.05
N GLN A 22 -12.37 -3.99 7.68
CA GLN A 22 -13.50 -3.81 8.61
C GLN A 22 -14.36 -5.07 8.78
N ASP A 23 -14.47 -5.91 7.75
CA ASP A 23 -15.45 -7.02 7.69
C ASP A 23 -14.86 -8.42 7.91
N GLY A 24 -13.73 -8.55 8.61
CA GLY A 24 -13.22 -9.89 8.92
C GLY A 24 -11.92 -9.93 9.73
N PRO A 25 -11.57 -11.12 10.27
CA PRO A 25 -10.39 -11.30 11.10
C PRO A 25 -9.07 -11.37 10.31
N LYS A 26 -9.11 -11.27 8.98
CA LYS A 26 -7.96 -11.44 8.08
C LYS A 26 -7.96 -10.37 7.00
N GLY A 27 -6.76 -9.93 6.63
CA GLY A 27 -6.53 -8.86 5.68
C GLY A 27 -6.02 -7.61 6.38
N GLY A 28 -5.84 -6.57 5.60
CA GLY A 28 -5.21 -5.32 5.98
C GLY A 28 -3.77 -5.24 5.50
N VAL A 29 -3.34 -4.00 5.31
CA VAL A 29 -1.97 -3.66 4.89
C VAL A 29 -1.27 -2.91 6.01
N ILE A 30 0.04 -3.14 6.13
CA ILE A 30 0.90 -2.50 7.13
C ILE A 30 2.19 -2.02 6.49
N THR A 31 2.55 -0.78 6.76
CA THR A 31 3.85 -0.20 6.44
C THR A 31 4.56 0.13 7.75
N LEU A 32 5.75 -0.43 7.94
CA LEU A 32 6.64 -0.12 9.05
C LEU A 32 7.72 0.85 8.57
N VAL A 33 7.90 1.94 9.29
CA VAL A 33 8.94 2.95 9.00
C VAL A 33 9.81 3.10 10.24
N GLU A 34 11.12 3.18 10.10
CA GLU A 34 12.02 3.43 11.24
C GLU A 34 11.64 4.73 11.96
N ASN A 35 11.75 4.75 13.28
CA ASN A 35 11.27 5.87 14.11
C ASN A 35 12.01 7.19 13.88
N ASP A 36 13.24 7.14 13.37
CA ASP A 36 14.06 8.30 13.06
C ASP A 36 13.80 8.88 11.66
N ILE A 37 13.03 8.18 10.83
CA ILE A 37 12.55 8.68 9.54
C ILE A 37 11.20 9.38 9.76
N PRO A 38 11.08 10.70 9.58
CA PRO A 38 9.80 11.37 9.72
C PRO A 38 8.83 10.89 8.64
N ALA A 39 7.62 10.47 9.04
CA ALA A 39 6.62 9.94 8.11
C ALA A 39 5.19 10.31 8.50
N SER A 40 4.27 10.27 7.52
CA SER A 40 2.85 10.48 7.73
C SER A 40 1.97 9.56 6.89
N GLU A 41 0.78 9.26 7.40
CA GLU A 41 -0.25 8.51 6.67
C GLU A 41 -0.88 9.37 5.56
N ILE A 42 -1.08 8.76 4.39
CA ILE A 42 -1.98 9.23 3.35
C ILE A 42 -3.14 8.23 3.28
N LYS A 43 -4.34 8.70 3.58
CA LYS A 43 -5.56 7.90 3.43
C LYS A 43 -5.89 7.76 1.96
N VAL A 44 -6.11 6.52 1.54
CA VAL A 44 -6.56 6.20 0.19
C VAL A 44 -7.94 5.56 0.28
N ASP A 45 -8.90 6.07 -0.49
CA ASP A 45 -10.23 5.49 -0.58
C ASP A 45 -10.33 4.64 -1.85
N THR A 46 -10.28 3.33 -1.66
CA THR A 46 -10.43 2.31 -2.70
C THR A 46 -11.83 1.70 -2.70
N GLY A 47 -12.74 2.14 -1.81
CA GLY A 47 -14.00 1.46 -1.55
C GLY A 47 -13.78 0.04 -1.04
N ASP A 48 -14.42 -0.95 -1.67
CA ASP A 48 -14.32 -2.38 -1.35
C ASP A 48 -13.42 -3.18 -2.32
N ARG A 49 -12.62 -2.47 -3.13
CA ARG A 49 -11.85 -3.05 -4.25
C ARG A 49 -10.44 -3.47 -3.85
N ALA A 50 -9.78 -2.72 -2.98
CA ALA A 50 -8.43 -3.00 -2.54
C ALA A 50 -8.22 -2.51 -1.11
N GLU A 51 -7.23 -3.08 -0.43
CA GLU A 51 -6.70 -2.55 0.82
C GLU A 51 -5.46 -1.73 0.48
N MET A 52 -5.43 -0.46 0.85
CA MET A 52 -4.34 0.42 0.46
C MET A 52 -4.08 1.50 1.49
N ILE A 53 -2.80 1.62 1.88
CA ILE A 53 -2.34 2.73 2.69
C ILE A 53 -1.18 3.44 2.00
N GLY A 54 -1.27 4.77 1.95
CA GLY A 54 -0.14 5.61 1.56
C GLY A 54 0.67 6.00 2.79
N THR A 55 1.99 6.04 2.64
CA THR A 55 2.93 6.53 3.65
C THR A 55 3.87 7.51 2.97
N GLU A 56 3.88 8.76 3.43
CA GLU A 56 4.81 9.77 2.96
C GLU A 56 6.01 9.84 3.90
N LEU A 57 7.21 9.63 3.35
CA LEU A 57 8.49 9.81 4.02
C LEU A 57 8.98 11.24 3.74
N HIS A 58 9.32 11.97 4.79
CA HIS A 58 9.76 13.37 4.70
C HIS A 58 11.27 13.45 4.84
N PHE A 59 11.94 13.87 3.75
CA PHE A 59 13.36 14.20 3.76
C PHE A 59 13.53 15.71 3.59
N LYS A 60 14.73 16.21 3.88
CA LYS A 60 15.02 17.65 3.85
C LYS A 60 14.66 18.33 2.52
N ASP A 61 14.94 17.65 1.40
CA ASP A 61 14.84 18.23 0.05
C ASP A 61 13.78 17.54 -0.82
N LYS A 62 13.11 16.50 -0.31
CA LYS A 62 12.08 15.76 -1.04
C LYS A 62 11.19 14.94 -0.11
N ASN A 63 9.98 14.66 -0.58
CA ASN A 63 9.14 13.63 0.00
C ASN A 63 9.12 12.41 -0.92
N ILE A 64 8.94 11.23 -0.33
CA ILE A 64 8.75 9.98 -1.07
C ILE A 64 7.45 9.35 -0.59
N THR A 65 6.54 9.05 -1.51
CA THR A 65 5.28 8.37 -1.20
C THR A 65 5.39 6.88 -1.47
N ILE A 66 5.01 6.06 -0.50
CA ILE A 66 4.89 4.61 -0.67
C ILE A 66 3.42 4.25 -0.55
N TYR A 67 2.84 3.69 -1.60
CA TYR A 67 1.52 3.08 -1.57
C TYR A 67 1.66 1.57 -1.38
N ASN A 68 1.28 1.06 -0.22
CA ASN A 68 1.23 -0.37 0.05
C ASN A 68 -0.18 -0.88 -0.26
N CYS A 69 -0.31 -1.74 -1.27
CA CYS A 69 -1.56 -2.19 -1.83
C CYS A 69 -1.69 -3.72 -1.73
N HIS A 70 -2.85 -4.17 -1.26
CA HIS A 70 -3.30 -5.53 -1.44
C HIS A 70 -4.62 -5.53 -2.20
N CYS A 71 -4.62 -6.10 -3.41
CA CYS A 71 -5.85 -6.28 -4.19
C CYS A 71 -6.26 -7.76 -4.13
N PRO A 72 -7.42 -8.08 -3.52
CA PRO A 72 -7.93 -9.44 -3.51
C PRO A 72 -8.13 -10.00 -4.93
N PRO A 73 -8.07 -11.33 -5.11
CA PRO A 73 -8.40 -11.94 -6.39
C PRO A 73 -9.84 -11.61 -6.80
N GLY A 74 -10.03 -11.27 -8.08
CA GLY A 74 -11.35 -10.97 -8.65
C GLY A 74 -11.92 -9.58 -8.33
N LYS A 75 -11.14 -8.70 -7.69
CA LYS A 75 -11.48 -7.27 -7.54
C LYS A 75 -10.72 -6.42 -8.56
N GLU A 76 -11.32 -5.32 -8.99
CA GLU A 76 -10.66 -4.37 -9.89
C GLU A 76 -9.54 -3.60 -9.16
N HIS A 77 -8.48 -3.25 -9.90
CA HIS A 77 -7.46 -2.32 -9.42
C HIS A 77 -7.96 -0.89 -9.61
N ASP A 78 -7.99 -0.08 -8.54
CA ASP A 78 -8.24 1.36 -8.68
C ASP A 78 -6.96 2.16 -8.50
N LEU A 79 -6.25 2.38 -9.61
CA LEU A 79 -5.06 3.22 -9.63
C LEU A 79 -5.39 4.71 -9.49
N ASN A 80 -6.61 5.13 -9.82
CA ASN A 80 -7.02 6.54 -9.74
C ASN A 80 -7.16 7.01 -8.29
N ALA A 81 -7.24 6.09 -7.33
CA ALA A 81 -7.22 6.41 -5.92
C ALA A 81 -5.84 6.92 -5.44
N MET A 82 -4.77 6.68 -6.21
CA MET A 82 -3.41 7.12 -5.89
C MET A 82 -3.02 8.38 -6.64
N ASN A 83 -2.20 9.23 -6.00
CA ASN A 83 -1.54 10.34 -6.67
C ASN A 83 -0.16 9.89 -7.19
N ILE A 84 -0.13 9.25 -8.36
CA ILE A 84 1.10 8.72 -8.94
C ILE A 84 1.95 9.88 -9.51
N ASN A 85 3.19 9.98 -9.03
CA ASN A 85 4.19 10.95 -9.49
C ASN A 85 5.61 10.35 -9.42
N ASP A 86 6.62 11.09 -9.89
CA ASP A 86 8.01 10.62 -9.95
C ASP A 86 8.65 10.30 -8.59
N GLN A 87 8.03 10.70 -7.49
CA GLN A 87 8.49 10.47 -6.11
C GLN A 87 7.62 9.43 -5.40
N CYS A 88 6.84 8.64 -6.13
CA CYS A 88 6.02 7.58 -5.56
C CYS A 88 6.48 6.17 -5.97
N SER A 89 6.25 5.22 -5.08
CA SER A 89 6.38 3.79 -5.34
C SER A 89 5.11 3.09 -4.89
N MET A 90 4.51 2.30 -5.78
CA MET A 90 3.45 1.36 -5.43
C MET A 90 4.09 -0.02 -5.18
N VAL A 91 3.75 -0.64 -4.06
CA VAL A 91 4.25 -1.96 -3.66
C VAL A 91 3.10 -2.81 -3.12
N GLY A 92 3.27 -4.13 -3.15
CA GLY A 92 2.37 -5.07 -2.50
C GLY A 92 1.92 -6.20 -3.43
N ASP A 93 0.79 -6.81 -3.10
CA ASP A 93 0.25 -7.98 -3.80
C ASP A 93 -1.05 -7.62 -4.52
N LEU A 94 -0.98 -7.54 -5.85
CA LEU A 94 -2.12 -7.24 -6.69
C LEU A 94 -2.90 -8.49 -7.12
N ASN A 95 -2.38 -9.70 -6.90
CA ASN A 95 -2.96 -10.91 -7.47
C ASN A 95 -3.16 -10.83 -9.00
N ILE A 96 -2.19 -10.25 -9.72
CA ILE A 96 -2.14 -10.23 -11.20
C ILE A 96 -1.02 -11.12 -11.70
N HIS A 97 -1.16 -11.67 -12.90
CA HIS A 97 -0.12 -12.47 -13.54
C HIS A 97 0.38 -11.78 -14.80
N SER A 98 1.68 -11.52 -14.83
CA SER A 98 2.37 -11.00 -16.01
C SER A 98 3.75 -11.63 -16.19
N PRO A 99 4.13 -11.99 -17.43
CA PRO A 99 5.50 -12.35 -17.77
C PRO A 99 6.54 -11.28 -17.44
N ARG A 100 6.17 -9.98 -17.44
CA ARG A 100 7.08 -8.91 -17.01
C ARG A 100 7.47 -9.07 -15.54
N TRP A 101 6.61 -9.69 -14.74
CA TRP A 101 6.80 -9.96 -13.31
C TRP A 101 7.18 -11.43 -13.06
N ARG A 102 7.66 -12.12 -14.09
CA ARG A 102 8.16 -13.51 -14.07
C ARG A 102 7.10 -14.59 -13.88
N TYR A 103 5.83 -14.29 -14.13
CA TYR A 103 4.81 -15.34 -14.27
C TYR A 103 4.95 -16.04 -15.63
N GLU A 104 4.58 -17.31 -15.70
CA GLU A 104 4.65 -18.07 -16.96
C GLU A 104 3.60 -17.59 -17.98
N ASN A 105 2.46 -17.11 -17.48
CA ASN A 105 1.33 -16.67 -18.29
C ASN A 105 0.92 -15.25 -17.91
N GLN A 106 0.28 -14.57 -18.84
CA GLN A 106 -0.42 -13.30 -18.60
C GLN A 106 -1.90 -13.60 -18.38
N ASP A 107 -2.50 -13.00 -17.35
CA ASP A 107 -3.96 -12.99 -17.17
C ASP A 107 -4.56 -11.65 -17.62
N ALA A 108 -5.88 -11.61 -17.81
CA ALA A 108 -6.58 -10.40 -18.28
C ALA A 108 -6.31 -9.19 -17.36
N ARG A 109 -6.16 -9.42 -16.05
CA ARG A 109 -5.85 -8.36 -15.09
C ARG A 109 -4.42 -7.83 -15.24
N GLY A 110 -3.47 -8.71 -15.56
CA GLY A 110 -2.10 -8.33 -15.89
C GLY A 110 -1.98 -7.61 -17.23
N GLU A 111 -2.83 -7.93 -18.21
CA GLU A 111 -2.98 -7.16 -19.46
C GLU A 111 -3.54 -5.76 -19.16
N ASP A 112 -4.69 -5.67 -18.49
CA ASP A 112 -5.34 -4.40 -18.14
C ASP A 112 -4.45 -3.47 -17.28
N PHE A 113 -3.57 -4.04 -16.45
CA PHE A 113 -2.65 -3.27 -15.60
C PHE A 113 -1.44 -2.73 -16.38
N GLU A 114 -1.05 -3.37 -17.47
CA GLU A 114 0.15 -3.05 -18.24
C GLU A 114 -0.08 -2.20 -19.50
N ASP A 115 -1.35 -2.02 -19.88
CA ASP A 115 -1.83 -1.15 -20.96
C ASP A 115 -1.90 0.34 -20.55
#